data_AF-B6IX98-F1
#
_entry.id   AF-B6IX98-F1
#
_cell.length_a   1.000
_cell.length_b   1.000
_cell.length_c   1.000
_cell.angle_alpha   90.00
_cell.angle_beta   90.00
_cell.angle_gamma   90.00
#
_symmetry.space_group_name_H-M   'P 1'
#
loop_
_entity.id
_entity.type
_entity.pdbx_description
1 polymer ?
#
loop_
_entity_poly.entity_id
_entity_poly.type
_entity_poly.pdbx_seq_one_letter_code
_entity_poly.pdbx_strand_id
1 'polypeptide(L)'
;MKKTLATTAMLLTLGFAGTAAADCTVGDPPTVPDGTSATEAEMVSAQQAIKAYVAETQEFLQCIEFESKGRPTGDATRRYNEASERMEKLASNFNKQLKVFKSR
;
A
#
# COMPACT_ATOMS: atom_id res chain seq x y z
N MET A 1 -13.93 -61.27 -21.45
CA MET A 1 -13.58 -60.47 -22.66
C MET A 1 -14.64 -59.38 -22.75
N LYS A 2 -14.40 -58.07 -22.83
CA LYS A 2 -13.30 -57.24 -23.34
C LYS A 2 -13.21 -55.98 -22.46
N LYS A 3 -12.02 -55.42 -22.42
CA LYS A 3 -11.61 -54.19 -21.72
C LYS A 3 -12.33 -52.96 -22.28
N THR A 4 -12.78 -52.05 -21.42
CA THR A 4 -12.95 -50.63 -21.77
C THR A 4 -12.36 -49.77 -20.67
N LEU A 5 -11.16 -49.28 -20.96
CA LEU A 5 -10.44 -48.27 -20.20
C LEU A 5 -11.18 -46.94 -20.37
N ALA A 6 -11.78 -46.43 -19.29
CA ALA A 6 -12.34 -45.09 -19.24
C ALA A 6 -11.22 -44.12 -18.84
N THR A 7 -10.50 -43.61 -19.83
CA THR A 7 -9.51 -42.53 -19.66
C THR A 7 -10.24 -41.22 -19.89
N THR A 8 -10.68 -40.55 -18.83
CA THR A 8 -11.32 -39.22 -18.94
C THR A 8 -10.68 -38.23 -17.96
N ALA A 9 -9.93 -37.31 -18.58
CA ALA A 9 -9.75 -35.90 -18.26
C ALA A 9 -9.31 -35.48 -16.85
N MET A 10 -8.13 -34.85 -16.79
CA MET A 10 -8.02 -33.55 -16.13
C MET A 10 -6.94 -32.71 -16.84
N LEU A 11 -7.34 -31.92 -17.83
CA LEU A 11 -6.52 -30.79 -18.27
C LEU A 11 -6.55 -29.76 -17.14
N LEU A 12 -5.46 -29.67 -16.38
CA LEU A 12 -5.16 -28.49 -15.57
C LEU A 12 -4.78 -27.35 -16.52
N THR A 13 -5.78 -26.63 -17.02
CA THR A 13 -5.56 -25.28 -17.52
C THR A 13 -5.17 -24.43 -16.32
N LEU A 14 -3.87 -24.24 -16.13
CA LEU A 14 -3.32 -23.17 -15.31
C LEU A 14 -3.91 -21.87 -15.85
N GLY A 15 -4.93 -21.37 -15.16
CA GLY A 15 -5.46 -20.05 -15.38
C GLY A 15 -4.31 -19.07 -15.18
N PHE A 16 -3.88 -18.47 -16.28
CA PHE A 16 -3.15 -17.22 -16.20
C PHE A 16 -4.11 -16.25 -15.49
N ALA A 17 -3.86 -16.00 -14.21
CA ALA A 17 -4.51 -14.92 -13.50
C ALA A 17 -4.27 -13.67 -14.34
N GLY A 18 -5.34 -13.17 -14.97
CA GLY A 18 -5.26 -11.94 -15.72
C GLY A 18 -4.65 -10.89 -14.81
N THR A 19 -3.61 -10.21 -15.29
CA THR A 19 -3.24 -8.92 -14.74
C THR A 19 -4.41 -8.00 -15.04
N ALA A 20 -5.40 -7.99 -14.16
CA ALA A 20 -6.25 -6.83 -14.00
C ALA A 20 -5.26 -5.70 -13.72
N ALA A 21 -5.03 -4.84 -14.72
CA ALA A 21 -4.34 -3.59 -14.50
C ALA A 21 -5.25 -2.76 -13.60
N ALA A 22 -5.14 -2.98 -12.29
CA ALA A 22 -5.60 -2.03 -11.32
C ALA A 22 -4.75 -0.77 -11.57
N ASP A 23 -5.43 0.32 -11.87
CA ASP A 23 -4.80 1.64 -11.96
C ASP A 23 -3.99 1.86 -10.67
N CYS A 24 -2.73 2.31 -10.76
CA CYS A 24 -1.93 2.53 -9.57
C CYS A 24 -2.64 3.57 -8.69
N THR A 25 -3.14 3.15 -7.53
CA THR A 25 -3.86 4.01 -6.61
C THR A 25 -3.33 3.84 -5.19
N VAL A 26 -3.43 4.91 -4.42
CA VAL A 26 -3.10 4.94 -2.99
C VAL A 26 -4.16 5.79 -2.32
N GLY A 27 -4.68 5.32 -1.19
CA GLY A 27 -5.67 6.02 -0.39
C GLY A 27 -5.14 7.32 0.22
N ASP A 28 -5.96 7.95 1.05
CA ASP A 28 -5.60 9.16 1.79
C ASP A 28 -4.76 8.84 3.04
N PRO A 29 -3.88 9.78 3.48
CA PRO A 29 -3.09 9.53 4.67
C PRO A 29 -4.01 9.51 5.91
N PRO A 30 -3.76 8.62 6.89
CA PRO A 30 -4.56 8.57 8.11
C PRO A 30 -4.42 9.85 8.94
N THR A 31 -5.42 10.11 9.79
CA THR A 31 -5.39 11.23 10.73
C THR A 31 -4.39 10.94 11.87
N VAL A 32 -3.66 11.97 12.27
CA VAL A 32 -2.77 11.92 13.44
C VAL A 32 -3.48 12.58 14.62
N PRO A 33 -3.70 11.86 15.74
CA PRO A 33 -4.33 12.43 16.92
C PRO A 33 -3.41 13.46 17.61
N ASP A 34 -4.02 14.42 18.32
CA ASP A 34 -3.30 15.46 19.06
C ASP A 34 -2.64 14.86 20.31
N GLY A 35 -1.32 14.94 20.40
CA GLY A 35 -0.56 14.39 21.53
C GLY A 35 -0.90 15.02 22.89
N THR A 36 -1.47 16.23 22.91
CA THR A 36 -1.89 16.93 24.14
C THR A 36 -3.17 16.37 24.76
N SER A 37 -3.97 15.59 24.01
CA SER A 37 -5.24 15.04 24.50
C SER A 37 -5.43 13.56 24.21
N ALA A 38 -4.68 12.99 23.27
CA ALA A 38 -4.77 11.58 22.88
C ALA A 38 -4.50 10.63 24.06
N THR A 39 -5.15 9.47 23.98
CA THR A 39 -4.89 8.28 24.80
C THR A 39 -3.79 7.43 24.18
N GLU A 40 -3.18 6.55 24.97
CA GLU A 40 -2.19 5.59 24.47
C GLU A 40 -2.79 4.69 23.37
N ALA A 41 -4.03 4.24 23.55
CA ALA A 41 -4.73 3.42 22.56
C ALA A 41 -4.91 4.13 21.21
N GLU A 42 -5.25 5.42 21.22
CA GLU A 42 -5.36 6.23 20.00
C GLU A 42 -3.99 6.42 19.32
N MET A 43 -2.94 6.68 20.10
CA MET A 43 -1.58 6.83 19.55
C MET A 43 -1.06 5.52 18.92
N VAL A 44 -1.37 4.36 19.53
CA VAL A 44 -1.03 3.03 19.00
C VAL A 44 -1.82 2.74 17.72
N SER A 45 -3.13 3.02 17.73
CA SER A 45 -3.98 2.85 16.54
C SER A 45 -3.50 3.74 15.38
N ALA A 46 -3.15 5.00 15.65
CA ALA A 46 -2.57 5.89 14.66
C ALA A 46 -1.25 5.34 14.09
N GLN A 47 -0.36 4.79 14.93
CA GLN A 47 0.87 4.16 14.46
C GLN A 47 0.59 2.98 13.51
N GLN A 48 -0.40 2.14 13.82
CA GLN A 48 -0.77 1.01 12.98
C GLN A 48 -1.35 1.47 11.65
N ALA A 49 -2.22 2.47 11.65
CA ALA A 49 -2.78 3.06 10.43
C ALA A 49 -1.68 3.68 9.55
N ILE A 50 -0.72 4.38 10.15
CA ILE A 50 0.42 4.95 9.42
C ILE A 50 1.28 3.84 8.79
N LYS A 51 1.55 2.76 9.52
CA LYS A 51 2.29 1.60 8.99
C LYS A 51 1.58 0.97 7.78
N ALA A 52 0.25 0.81 7.86
CA ALA A 52 -0.54 0.29 6.76
C ALA A 52 -0.47 1.22 5.53
N TYR A 53 -0.66 2.52 5.75
CA TYR A 53 -0.56 3.53 4.69
C TYR A 53 0.84 3.59 4.05
N VAL A 54 1.92 3.41 4.83
CA VAL A 54 3.29 3.33 4.30
C VAL A 54 3.46 2.11 3.39
N ALA A 55 2.93 0.95 3.80
CA ALA A 55 2.99 -0.26 2.97
C ALA A 55 2.21 -0.08 1.66
N GLU A 56 0.98 0.44 1.73
CA GLU A 56 0.16 0.75 0.56
C GLU A 56 0.84 1.77 -0.37
N THR A 57 1.46 2.81 0.21
CA THR A 57 2.21 3.80 -0.56
C THR A 57 3.41 3.17 -1.26
N GLN A 58 4.13 2.25 -0.61
CA GLN A 58 5.25 1.53 -1.24
C GLN A 58 4.79 0.66 -2.41
N GLU A 59 3.68 -0.04 -2.27
CA GLU A 59 3.06 -0.81 -3.37
C GLU A 59 2.68 0.12 -4.54
N PHE A 60 2.11 1.28 -4.24
CA PHE A 60 1.82 2.31 -5.24
C PHE A 60 3.08 2.80 -5.97
N LEU A 61 4.16 3.11 -5.25
CA LEU A 61 5.41 3.57 -5.86
C LEU A 61 6.01 2.50 -6.80
N GLN A 62 5.97 1.22 -6.39
CA GLN A 62 6.41 0.10 -7.23
C GLN A 62 5.52 -0.07 -8.47
N CYS A 63 4.21 0.14 -8.32
CA CYS A 63 3.26 0.10 -9.42
C CYS A 63 3.57 1.19 -10.47
N ILE A 64 3.81 2.43 -10.04
CA ILE A 64 4.18 3.54 -10.92
C ILE A 64 5.50 3.25 -11.67
N GLU A 65 6.49 2.69 -10.97
CA GLU A 65 7.75 2.28 -11.59
C GLU A 65 7.53 1.22 -12.68
N PHE A 66 6.68 0.23 -12.39
CA PHE A 66 6.31 -0.82 -13.34
C PHE A 66 5.56 -0.28 -14.56
N GLU A 67 4.56 0.59 -14.36
CA GLU A 67 3.82 1.25 -15.46
C GLU A 67 4.75 2.08 -16.35
N SER A 68 5.72 2.76 -15.75
CA SER A 68 6.72 3.53 -16.47
C SER A 68 7.76 2.66 -17.21
N LYS A 69 7.78 1.34 -16.98
CA LYS A 69 8.79 0.40 -17.49
C LYS A 69 10.21 0.87 -17.21
N GLY A 70 10.43 1.45 -16.02
CA GLY A 70 11.71 2.05 -15.62
C GLY A 70 12.09 3.32 -16.38
N ARG A 71 11.16 3.93 -17.14
CA ARG A 71 11.35 5.21 -17.83
C ARG A 71 10.28 6.20 -17.35
N PRO A 72 10.53 6.90 -16.23
CA PRO A 72 9.56 7.82 -15.65
C PRO A 72 9.12 8.87 -16.67
N THR A 73 7.81 9.01 -16.84
CA THR A 73 7.22 10.16 -17.52
C THR A 73 7.08 11.31 -16.52
N GLY A 74 6.82 12.54 -17.00
CA GLY A 74 6.57 13.67 -16.11
C GLY A 74 5.41 13.42 -15.13
N ASP A 75 4.38 12.68 -15.58
CA ASP A 75 3.26 12.30 -14.71
C ASP A 75 3.65 11.26 -13.65
N ALA A 76 4.40 10.22 -14.04
CA ALA A 76 4.90 9.19 -13.12
C ALA A 76 5.80 9.82 -12.04
N THR A 77 6.73 10.70 -12.42
CA THR A 77 7.58 11.44 -11.49
C THR A 77 6.77 12.33 -10.55
N ARG A 78 5.77 13.05 -11.06
CA ARG A 78 4.89 13.90 -10.25
C ARG A 78 4.15 13.08 -9.19
N ARG A 79 3.49 12.00 -9.59
CA ARG A 79 2.73 11.10 -8.69
C ARG A 79 3.62 10.45 -7.63
N TYR A 80 4.81 10.00 -8.03
CA TYR A 80 5.81 9.43 -7.13
C TYR A 80 6.23 10.43 -6.04
N ASN A 81 6.58 11.65 -6.45
CA ASN A 81 7.01 12.70 -5.54
C ASN A 81 5.89 13.14 -4.61
N GLU A 82 4.67 13.28 -5.13
CA GLU A 82 3.50 13.66 -4.34
C GLU A 82 3.20 12.63 -3.24
N ALA A 83 3.21 11.33 -3.57
CA ALA A 83 3.02 10.27 -2.59
C ALA A 83 4.13 10.24 -1.54
N SER A 84 5.39 10.43 -1.97
CA SER A 84 6.55 10.50 -1.07
C SER A 84 6.43 11.68 -0.09
N GLU A 85 6.09 12.88 -0.60
CA GLU A 85 5.89 14.06 0.25
C GLU A 85 4.76 13.88 1.26
N ARG A 86 3.64 13.25 0.85
CA ARG A 86 2.52 12.95 1.75
C ARG A 86 2.96 12.03 2.89
N MET A 87 3.74 11.00 2.57
CA MET A 87 4.30 10.08 3.56
C MET A 87 5.26 10.78 4.53
N GLU A 88 6.15 11.64 4.03
CA GLU A 88 7.07 12.42 4.85
C GLU A 88 6.34 13.40 5.78
N LYS A 89 5.34 14.13 5.25
CA LYS A 89 4.51 15.05 6.02
C LYS A 89 3.76 14.31 7.13
N LEU A 90 3.17 13.15 6.82
CA LEU A 90 2.48 12.30 7.78
C LEU A 90 3.43 11.83 8.90
N ALA A 91 4.60 11.29 8.53
CA ALA A 91 5.60 10.82 9.48
C ALA A 91 6.11 11.95 10.39
N SER A 92 6.40 13.13 9.81
CA SER A 92 6.81 14.32 10.55
C SER A 92 5.75 14.75 11.56
N ASN A 93 4.48 14.78 11.13
CA ASN A 93 3.37 15.14 12.02
C ASN A 93 3.21 14.14 13.16
N PHE A 94 3.20 12.83 12.86
CA PHE A 94 3.10 11.80 13.89
C PHE A 94 4.25 11.87 14.89
N ASN A 95 5.49 12.07 14.44
CA ASN A 95 6.64 12.20 15.33
C ASN A 95 6.53 13.43 16.25
N LYS A 96 6.00 14.56 15.75
CA LYS A 96 5.72 15.74 16.57
C LYS A 96 4.68 15.43 17.64
N GLN A 97 3.55 14.84 17.27
CA GLN A 97 2.48 14.52 18.22
C GLN A 97 2.91 13.44 19.22
N LEU A 98 3.69 12.45 18.78
CA LEU A 98 4.26 11.43 19.65
C LEU A 98 5.21 12.04 20.70
N LYS A 99 6.03 13.02 20.31
CA LYS A 99 6.89 13.73 21.26
C LYS A 99 6.07 14.50 22.29
N VAL A 100 5.01 15.20 21.85
CA VAL A 100 4.09 15.92 22.75
C VAL A 100 3.43 14.96 23.72
N PHE A 101 2.87 13.85 23.23
CA PHE A 101 2.25 12.81 24.05
C PHE A 101 3.21 12.26 25.12
N LYS A 102 4.44 11.93 24.73
CA LYS A 102 5.47 11.42 25.65
C LYS A 102 5.99 12.42 26.68
N SER A 103 5.69 13.72 26.50
CA SER A 103 6.13 14.79 27.40
C SER A 103 5.05 15.21 28.40
N ARG A 104 3.87 14.57 28.36
CA ARG A 104 2.81 14.71 29.37
C ARG A 104 3.07 13.79 30.55
#